data_AF-A0A931XSC6-F1
#
_entry.id   AF-A0A931XSC6-F1
#
_cell.length_a   1.000
_cell.length_b   1.000
_cell.length_c   1.000
_cell.angle_alpha   90.00
_cell.angle_beta   90.00
_cell.angle_gamma   90.00
#
_symmetry.space_group_name_H-M   'P 1'
#
loop_
_entity.id
_entity.type
_entity.pdbx_description
1 polymer ?
#
loop_
_entity_poly.entity_id
_entity_poly.type
_entity_poly.pdbx_seq_one_letter_code
_entity_poly.pdbx_strand_id
1 'polypeptide(L)' 'MRLKPRGHAFSFLQQGAEFTGKLSFDGMVRIDGSFEGEITGSGTLIVGVGARV' A
#
# COMPACT_ATOMS: atom_id res chain seq x y z
N MET A 1 26.91 2.09 2.07
CA MET A 1 25.88 2.32 1.04
C MET A 1 25.02 1.06 0.93
N ARG A 2 23.80 1.03 1.50
CA ARG A 2 22.90 -0.12 1.35
C ARG A 2 22.25 -0.03 -0.03
N LEU A 3 22.53 -0.99 -0.91
CA LEU A 3 21.79 -1.16 -2.16
C LEU A 3 20.35 -1.54 -1.78
N LYS A 4 19.37 -0.68 -2.14
CA LYS A 4 17.97 -1.10 -2.14
C LYS A 4 17.87 -2.27 -3.13
N PRO A 5 17.29 -3.42 -2.75
CA PRO A 5 17.11 -4.52 -3.67
C PRO A 5 16.31 -4.00 -4.87
N ARG A 6 16.82 -4.20 -6.09
CA ARG A 6 16.07 -3.94 -7.33
C ARG A 6 15.07 -5.08 -7.53
N GLY A 7 14.08 -5.15 -6.64
CA GLY A 7 12.86 -5.90 -6.85
C GLY A 7 11.74 -4.91 -7.10
N HIS A 8 10.85 -5.20 -8.04
CA HIS A 8 9.54 -4.55 -8.04
C HIS A 8 8.85 -4.92 -6.73
N ALA A 9 8.83 -4.01 -5.77
CA ALA A 9 8.12 -4.20 -4.51
C ALA A 9 6.63 -3.99 -4.76
N PHE A 10 5.86 -5.06 -4.56
CA PHE A 10 4.41 -5.01 -4.56
C PHE A 10 3.93 -5.21 -3.12
N SER A 11 3.10 -4.30 -2.62
CA SER A 11 2.51 -4.40 -1.28
C SER A 11 1.00 -4.61 -1.37
N PHE A 12 0.45 -5.38 -0.44
CA PHE A 12 -0.98 -5.73 -0.41
C PHE A 12 -1.55 -5.56 1.00
N LEU A 13 -2.71 -4.91 1.11
CA LEU A 13 -3.56 -4.96 2.30
C LEU A 13 -4.81 -5.77 1.93
N GLN A 14 -4.94 -6.99 2.44
CA GLN A 14 -5.99 -7.91 2.00
C GLN A 14 -7.33 -7.69 2.72
N GLN A 15 -8.40 -8.27 2.18
CA GLN A 15 -9.73 -8.26 2.80
C GLN A 15 -9.68 -8.81 4.24
N GLY A 16 -10.36 -8.12 5.17
CA GLY A 16 -10.39 -8.49 6.60
C GLY A 16 -9.19 -7.99 7.40
N ALA A 17 -8.19 -7.38 6.76
CA ALA A 17 -7.13 -6.67 7.45
C ALA A 17 -7.49 -5.19 7.60
N GLU A 18 -7.18 -4.64 8.78
CA GLU A 18 -7.34 -3.22 9.08
C GLU A 18 -5.97 -2.60 9.41
N PHE A 19 -5.72 -1.42 8.86
CA PHE A 19 -4.51 -0.65 9.13
C PHE A 19 -4.87 0.81 9.41
N THR A 20 -4.35 1.36 10.51
CA THR A 20 -4.46 2.78 10.84
C THR A 20 -3.07 3.39 10.95
N GLY A 21 -2.79 4.44 10.19
CA GLY A 21 -1.52 5.15 10.27
C GLY A 21 -1.09 5.85 8.98
N LYS A 22 0.22 5.84 8.72
CA LYS A 22 0.82 6.50 7.54
C LYS A 22 1.43 5.47 6.61
N LEU A 23 1.09 5.54 5.33
CA LEU A 23 1.65 4.69 4.28
C LEU A 23 2.43 5.54 3.28
N SER A 24 3.75 5.34 3.26
CA SER A 24 4.64 5.92 2.26
C SER A 24 5.13 4.82 1.32
N PHE A 25 4.89 4.97 0.01
CA PHE A 25 5.28 3.94 -0.97
C PHE A 25 5.93 4.50 -2.24
N ASP A 26 6.84 3.71 -2.79
CA ASP A 26 7.44 3.88 -4.12
C ASP A 26 7.27 2.52 -4.83
N GLY A 27 6.51 2.48 -5.92
CA GLY A 27 6.08 1.24 -6.57
C GLY A 27 4.57 1.02 -6.51
N MET A 28 4.13 -0.23 -6.40
CA MET A 28 2.70 -0.56 -6.52
C MET A 28 2.14 -1.12 -5.22
N VAL A 29 1.02 -0.54 -4.78
CA VAL A 29 0.28 -0.98 -3.60
C VAL A 29 -1.14 -1.34 -4.01
N ARG A 30 -1.68 -2.43 -3.48
CA ARG A 30 -3.09 -2.79 -3.61
C ARG A 30 -3.75 -2.89 -2.24
N ILE A 31 -4.87 -2.20 -2.05
CA ILE A 31 -5.68 -2.25 -0.83
C ILE A 31 -7.03 -2.88 -1.15
N ASP A 32 -7.28 -4.07 -0.63
CA ASP A 32 -8.56 -4.77 -0.60
C ASP A 32 -9.19 -4.80 0.83
N GLY A 33 -8.48 -4.30 1.85
CA GLY A 33 -8.91 -4.21 3.26
C GLY A 33 -9.37 -2.82 3.70
N SER A 34 -9.27 -2.53 5.00
CA SER A 34 -9.60 -1.22 5.58
C SER A 34 -8.33 -0.45 5.93
N PHE A 35 -8.16 0.74 5.37
CA PHE A 35 -7.09 1.68 5.67
C PHE A 35 -7.68 2.97 6.25
N GLU A 36 -7.05 3.51 7.28
CA GLU A 36 -7.38 4.83 7.82
C GLU A 36 -6.10 5.64 8.09
N GLY A 37 -6.04 6.85 7.55
CA GLY A 37 -4.94 7.79 7.81
C GLY A 37 -4.39 8.43 6.54
N GLU A 38 -3.06 8.58 6.45
CA GLU A 38 -2.42 9.33 5.38
C GLU A 38 -1.66 8.40 4.42
N ILE A 39 -1.94 8.53 3.13
CA ILE A 39 -1.21 7.84 2.06
C ILE A 39 -0.40 8.87 1.27
N THR A 40 0.89 8.61 1.07
CA THR A 40 1.76 9.42 0.20
C THR A 40 2.62 8.49 -0.65
N GLY A 41 2.73 8.74 -1.95
CA GLY A 41 3.57 7.92 -2.81
C GLY A 41 3.76 8.45 -4.22
N SER A 42 4.79 7.92 -4.89
CA SER A 42 5.20 8.24 -6.26
C SER A 42 4.83 7.16 -7.28
N GLY A 43 4.10 6.12 -6.86
CA GLY A 43 3.75 4.98 -7.70
C GLY A 43 2.25 4.77 -7.86
N THR A 44 1.82 3.52 -8.05
CA THR A 44 0.43 3.16 -8.32
C THR A 44 -0.26 2.60 -7.07
N LEU A 45 -1.38 3.20 -6.67
CA LEU A 45 -2.29 2.65 -5.67
C LEU A 45 -3.51 2.03 -6.37
N ILE A 46 -3.77 0.76 -6.12
CA ILE A 46 -5.00 0.06 -6.52
C ILE A 46 -5.91 -0.05 -5.30
N VAL A 47 -7.14 0.41 -5.44
CA VAL A 47 -8.20 0.18 -4.45
C VAL A 47 -9.13 -0.90 -4.98
N GLY A 48 -9.20 -2.02 -4.25
CA GLY A 48 -10.02 -3.18 -4.55
C GLY A 48 -11.51 -2.92 -4.33
N VAL A 49 -12.33 -3.78 -4.94
CA VAL A 49 -13.78 -3.75 -4.73
C VAL A 49 -14.07 -4.08 -3.25
N GLY A 50 -14.80 -3.18 -2.58
CA GLY A 50 -15.17 -3.34 -1.17
C GLY A 50 -14.10 -2.88 -0.17
N ALA A 51 -12.95 -2.37 -0.63
CA ALA A 51 -11.97 -1.74 0.23
C ALA A 51 -12.51 -0.43 0.82
N ARG A 52 -12.03 -0.08 2.02
CA ARG A 52 -12.29 1.21 2.68
C ARG A 52 -10.95 1.91 2.87
N VAL A 53 -10.77 3.10 2.29
CA VAL A 53 -9.53 3.90 2.34
C VAL A 53 -9.89 5.35 2.56
#